data_AF-A0AAV8VWL6-F1
#
_entry.id   AF-A0AAV8VWL6-F1
#
_cell.length_a   1.000
_cell.length_b   1.000
_cell.length_c   1.000
_cell.angle_alpha   90.00
_cell.angle_beta   90.00
_cell.angle_gamma   90.00
#
_symmetry.space_group_name_H-M   'P 1'
#
loop_
_entity.id
_entity.type
_entity.pdbx_description
1 polymer ?
#
loop_
_entity_poly.entity_id
_entity_poly.type
_entity_poly.pdbx_seq_one_letter_code
_entity_poly.pdbx_strand_id
1 'polypeptide(L)'
;MAASSEIRERKSLQDRVTLLGSLEHSQVRNVLIKGDIFLNTSLTEAYCMAIVEAAACGLMVVSTKVGGIPEVLPQDLIYLTEPNVPSLMEGIA
;
A
#
# COMPACT_ATOMS: atom_id res chain seq x y z
N MET A 1 -6.85 -3.37 -15.22
CA MET A 1 -7.20 -4.54 -14.38
C MET A 1 -6.63 -5.87 -14.91
N ALA A 2 -6.42 -6.06 -16.22
CA ALA A 2 -6.00 -7.36 -16.77
C ALA A 2 -4.59 -7.85 -16.34
N ALA A 3 -3.61 -6.95 -16.20
CA ALA A 3 -2.23 -7.36 -15.89
C ALA A 3 -2.07 -7.98 -14.49
N SER A 4 -2.73 -7.41 -13.47
CA SER A 4 -2.61 -7.91 -12.08
C SER A 4 -3.30 -9.26 -11.88
N SER A 5 -4.45 -9.48 -12.54
CA SER A 5 -5.12 -10.79 -12.52
C SER A 5 -4.30 -11.86 -13.24
N GLU A 6 -3.70 -11.52 -14.38
CA GLU A 6 -2.84 -12.45 -15.12
C GLU A 6 -1.60 -12.86 -14.30
N ILE A 7 -0.92 -11.89 -13.66
CA ILE A 7 0.23 -12.18 -12.80
C ILE A 7 -0.16 -13.07 -11.62
N ARG A 8 -1.31 -12.78 -10.97
CA ARG A 8 -1.83 -13.60 -9.87
C ARG A 8 -2.05 -15.05 -10.31
N GLU A 9 -2.58 -15.25 -11.50
CA GLU A 9 -2.85 -16.59 -12.04
C GLU A 9 -1.57 -17.33 -12.41
N ARG A 10 -0.68 -16.68 -13.16
CA ARG A 10 0.61 -17.25 -13.58
C ARG A 10 1.54 -17.58 -12.41
N LYS A 11 1.36 -16.92 -11.27
CA LYS A 11 2.14 -17.15 -10.04
C LYS A 11 1.40 -18.02 -9.02
N SER A 12 0.21 -18.53 -9.35
CA SER A 12 -0.61 -19.36 -8.46
C SER A 12 -0.88 -18.70 -7.09
N LEU A 13 -1.20 -17.41 -7.09
CA LEU A 13 -1.41 -16.60 -5.88
C LEU A 13 -2.88 -16.39 -5.52
N GLN A 14 -3.80 -17.17 -6.10
CA GLN A 14 -5.25 -16.97 -5.94
C GLN A 14 -5.69 -17.09 -4.48
N ASP A 15 -5.08 -18.00 -3.72
CA ASP A 15 -5.40 -18.24 -2.30
C ASP A 15 -4.81 -17.17 -1.36
N ARG A 16 -3.92 -16.30 -1.88
CA ARG A 16 -3.19 -15.30 -1.09
C ARG A 16 -3.45 -13.86 -1.51
N VAL A 17 -3.97 -13.63 -2.73
CA VAL A 17 -4.16 -12.30 -3.31
C VAL A 17 -5.59 -12.14 -3.77
N THR A 18 -6.38 -11.42 -2.98
CA THR A 18 -7.73 -11.00 -3.36
C THR A 18 -7.68 -9.65 -4.07
N LEU A 19 -8.21 -9.57 -5.28
CA LEU A 19 -8.38 -8.31 -6.01
C LEU A 19 -9.81 -7.83 -5.80
N LEU A 20 -10.00 -6.75 -5.02
CA LEU A 20 -11.32 -6.25 -4.64
C LEU A 20 -11.99 -5.37 -5.71
N GLY A 21 -11.21 -4.92 -6.72
CA GLY A 21 -11.70 -3.98 -7.73
C GLY A 21 -11.90 -2.58 -7.16
N SER A 22 -12.79 -1.80 -7.79
CA SER A 22 -13.18 -0.48 -7.28
C SER A 22 -14.10 -0.65 -6.09
N LEU A 23 -13.87 0.14 -5.04
CA LEU A 23 -14.71 0.18 -3.86
C LEU A 23 -15.31 1.57 -3.71
N GLU A 24 -16.56 1.62 -3.24
CA GLU A 24 -17.13 2.86 -2.74
C GLU A 24 -16.29 3.36 -1.55
N HIS A 25 -16.11 4.67 -1.44
CA HIS A 25 -15.30 5.27 -0.37
C HIS A 25 -15.78 4.84 1.03
N SER A 26 -17.10 4.66 1.21
CA SER A 26 -17.70 4.17 2.46
C SER A 26 -17.26 2.75 2.87
N GLN A 27 -16.75 1.95 1.92
CA GLN A 27 -16.29 0.59 2.16
C GLN A 27 -14.77 0.50 2.40
N VAL A 28 -14.00 1.55 2.08
CA VAL A 28 -12.54 1.54 2.19
C VAL A 28 -12.10 1.22 3.62
N ARG A 29 -12.71 1.87 4.62
CA ARG A 29 -12.44 1.59 6.04
C ARG A 29 -12.65 0.11 6.38
N ASN A 30 -13.73 -0.51 5.92
CA ASN A 30 -14.04 -1.91 6.20
C ASN A 30 -12.99 -2.87 5.64
N VAL A 31 -12.24 -2.45 4.63
CA VAL A 31 -11.12 -3.21 4.06
C VAL A 31 -9.84 -2.92 4.83
N LEU A 32 -9.51 -1.65 5.05
CA LEU A 32 -8.28 -1.26 5.72
C LEU A 32 -8.16 -1.91 7.10
N ILE A 33 -9.20 -1.88 7.93
CA ILE A 33 -9.17 -2.45 9.29
C ILE A 33 -8.92 -3.97 9.35
N LYS A 34 -8.93 -4.68 8.21
CA LYS A 34 -8.63 -6.11 8.16
C LYS A 34 -7.14 -6.41 7.97
N GLY A 35 -6.35 -5.39 7.60
CA GLY A 35 -4.92 -5.54 7.34
C GLY A 35 -4.07 -5.03 8.50
N ASP A 36 -2.83 -5.51 8.56
CA ASP A 36 -1.81 -5.05 9.50
C ASP A 36 -0.88 -4.00 8.87
N ILE A 37 -0.67 -4.10 7.55
CA ILE A 37 0.29 -3.29 6.78
C ILE A 37 -0.42 -2.69 5.56
N PHE A 38 -0.21 -1.39 5.34
CA PHE A 38 -0.54 -0.71 4.10
C PHE A 38 0.74 -0.43 3.29
N LEU A 39 0.79 -0.91 2.05
CA LEU A 39 1.94 -0.79 1.18
C LEU A 39 1.64 0.11 -0.03
N ASN A 40 2.35 1.23 -0.12
CA ASN A 40 2.32 2.11 -1.29
C ASN A 40 3.60 1.98 -2.12
N THR A 41 3.48 1.51 -3.35
CA THR A 41 4.61 1.26 -4.26
C THR A 41 4.67 2.25 -5.43
N SER A 42 4.12 3.45 -5.26
CA SER A 42 4.07 4.48 -6.33
C SER A 42 5.46 4.93 -6.78
N LEU A 43 5.61 5.26 -8.05
CA LEU A 43 6.85 5.84 -8.59
C LEU A 43 6.85 7.37 -8.57
N THR A 44 5.67 7.98 -8.52
CA THR A 44 5.46 9.43 -8.45
C THR A 44 4.20 9.70 -7.65
N GLU A 45 4.24 10.59 -6.67
CA GLU A 45 3.08 10.91 -5.83
C GLU A 45 3.25 12.28 -5.16
N ALA A 46 2.15 12.98 -4.92
CA ALA A 46 2.18 14.30 -4.28
C ALA A 46 1.81 14.22 -2.79
N TYR A 47 0.76 13.48 -2.43
CA TYR A 47 0.30 13.40 -1.03
C TYR A 47 -0.34 12.04 -0.67
N CYS A 48 -0.90 11.30 -1.63
CA CYS A 48 -1.57 10.01 -1.40
C CYS A 48 -2.53 9.98 -0.19
N MET A 49 -3.81 10.33 -0.38
CA MET A 49 -4.80 10.25 0.70
C MET A 49 -4.93 8.85 1.31
N ALA A 50 -4.68 7.79 0.54
CA ALA A 50 -4.73 6.42 1.03
C ALA A 50 -3.72 6.14 2.16
N ILE A 51 -2.57 6.82 2.18
CA ILE A 51 -1.59 6.72 3.28
C ILE A 51 -2.20 7.26 4.59
N VAL A 52 -2.86 8.42 4.51
CA VAL A 52 -3.50 9.05 5.68
C VAL A 52 -4.66 8.19 6.18
N GLU A 53 -5.47 7.65 5.28
CA GLU A 53 -6.58 6.75 5.62
C GLU A 53 -6.09 5.46 6.29
N ALA A 54 -5.00 4.87 5.78
CA ALA A 54 -4.39 3.67 6.35
C ALA A 54 -3.82 3.93 7.75
N ALA A 55 -3.06 5.01 7.94
CA ALA A 55 -2.55 5.40 9.25
C ALA A 55 -3.68 5.66 10.25
N ALA A 56 -4.76 6.34 9.82
CA ALA A 56 -5.93 6.58 10.65
C ALA A 56 -6.70 5.29 11.03
N CYS A 57 -6.55 4.23 10.24
CA CYS A 57 -7.05 2.89 10.54
C CYS A 57 -6.10 2.05 11.41
N GLY A 58 -4.92 2.59 11.77
CA GLY A 58 -3.95 1.94 12.65
C GLY A 58 -3.01 0.95 11.97
N LEU A 59 -2.90 0.99 10.63
CA LEU A 59 -2.01 0.10 9.89
C LEU A 59 -0.58 0.63 9.93
N MET A 60 0.41 -0.28 9.93
CA MET A 60 1.80 0.08 9.64
C MET A 60 1.90 0.55 8.18
N VAL A 61 2.31 1.80 7.95
CA VAL A 61 2.46 2.35 6.61
C VAL A 61 3.88 2.13 6.11
N VAL A 62 4.01 1.48 4.96
CA VAL A 62 5.25 1.33 4.22
C VAL A 62 5.07 1.95 2.84
N SER A 63 5.94 2.88 2.45
CA SER A 63 5.75 3.67 1.24
C SER A 63 7.07 4.00 0.57
N THR A 64 7.05 4.11 -0.75
CA THR A 64 8.19 4.63 -1.52
C THR A 64 8.43 6.10 -1.23
N LYS A 65 9.71 6.47 -1.06
CA LYS A 65 10.18 7.83 -0.80
C LYS A 65 10.23 8.67 -2.08
N VAL A 66 9.07 8.92 -2.67
CA VAL A 66 8.95 9.66 -3.94
C VAL A 66 8.09 10.92 -3.77
N GLY A 67 8.39 11.95 -4.55
CA GLY A 67 7.63 13.20 -4.57
C GLY A 67 7.41 13.78 -3.17
N GLY A 68 6.14 14.05 -2.83
CA GLY A 68 5.76 14.64 -1.54
C GLY A 68 5.49 13.64 -0.40
N ILE A 69 5.65 12.33 -0.64
CA ILE A 69 5.37 11.29 0.38
C ILE A 69 6.09 11.50 1.72
N PRO A 70 7.36 11.93 1.78
CA PRO A 70 8.05 12.12 3.06
C PRO A 70 7.39 13.15 3.99
N GLU A 71 6.54 14.03 3.44
CA GLU A 71 5.87 15.10 4.17
C GLU A 71 4.44 14.72 4.61
N VAL A 72 3.93 13.55 4.20
CA VAL A 72 2.52 13.15 4.43
C VAL A 72 2.27 12.73 5.88
N LEU A 73 3.24 12.03 6.48
CA LEU A 73 3.17 11.54 7.86
C LEU A 73 4.50 11.82 8.59
N PRO A 74 4.44 12.01 9.92
CA PRO A 74 5.63 11.98 10.77
C PRO A 74 6.49 10.73 10.55
N GLN A 75 7.81 10.87 10.65
CA GLN A 75 8.78 9.82 10.33
C GLN A 75 8.65 8.55 11.19
N ASP A 76 8.03 8.66 12.37
CA ASP A 76 7.71 7.56 13.29
C ASP A 76 6.41 6.82 12.94
N LEU A 77 5.61 7.34 12.01
CA LEU A 77 4.35 6.74 11.55
C LEU A 77 4.42 6.17 10.12
N ILE A 78 5.56 6.28 9.46
CA ILE A 78 5.76 5.79 8.09
C ILE A 78 7.18 5.24 7.89
N TYR A 79 7.26 4.03 7.34
CA TYR A 79 8.52 3.45 6.88
C TYR A 79 8.72 3.80 5.40
N LEU A 80 9.75 4.59 5.11
CA LEU A 80 10.05 5.07 3.76
C LEU A 80 11.11 4.19 3.10
N THR A 81 10.84 3.73 1.89
CA THR A 81 11.73 2.86 1.11
C THR A 81 12.15 3.53 -0.20
N GLU A 82 13.26 3.09 -0.78
CA GLU A 82 13.52 3.39 -2.19
C GLU A 82 12.48 2.67 -3.09
N PRO A 83 12.18 3.18 -4.30
CA PRO A 83 11.20 2.59 -5.22
C PRO A 83 11.73 1.35 -5.93
N ASN A 84 12.16 0.35 -5.15
CA ASN A 84 12.65 -0.94 -5.63
C ASN A 84 12.21 -2.09 -4.72
N VAL A 85 12.17 -3.31 -5.27
CA VAL A 85 11.67 -4.50 -4.55
C VAL A 85 12.49 -4.83 -3.29
N PRO A 86 13.84 -4.85 -3.32
CA PRO A 86 14.63 -5.10 -2.11
C PRO A 86 14.27 -4.19 -0.94
N SER A 87 14.23 -2.88 -1.16
CA SER A 87 13.91 -1.91 -0.09
C SER A 87 12.47 -2.03 0.40
N LEU A 88 11.52 -2.36 -0.48
CA LEU A 88 10.14 -2.65 -0.08
C LEU A 88 10.03 -3.91 0.79
N MET A 89 10.83 -4.94 0.52
CA MET A 89 10.85 -6.17 1.32
C MET A 89 11.37 -5.92 2.73
N GLU A 90 12.39 -5.06 2.88
CA GLU A 90 12.92 -4.66 4.19
C GLU A 90 11.87 -3.91 5.02
N GLY A 91 11.00 -3.12 4.39
CA GLY A 91 9.98 -2.35 5.11
C GLY A 91 8.79 -3.16 5.63
N ILE A 92 8.58 -4.39 5.13
CA ILE A 92 7.46 -5.26 5.54
C ILE A 92 7.90 -6.49 6.35
N ALA A 93 9.20 -6.62 6.62
CA ALA A 93 9.79 -7.73 7.37
C ALA A 93 9.82 -7.43 8.87
#